data_AF-A0A7Y5KN34-F1
#
_entry.id   AF-A0A7Y5KN34-F1
#
_cell.length_a   1.000
_cell.length_b   1.000
_cell.length_c   1.000
_cell.angle_alpha   90.00
_cell.angle_beta   90.00
_cell.angle_gamma   90.00
#
_symmetry.space_group_name_H-M   'P 1'
#
loop_
_entity.id
_entity.type
_entity.pdbx_description
1 polymer ?
#
loop_
_entity_poly.entity_id
_entity_poly.type
_entity_poly.pdbx_seq_one_letter_code
_entity_poly.pdbx_strand_id
1 'polypeptide(L)'
;MSYAIDTEGTRRVGSTLLTAGAGMADCAMGFARAGRLASVGCGDAHPALSSTLESFVATHLAALQAASTGFAALGDALDQTASSAQLTEVHAASVIASAARSGP
;
A
#
# COMPACT_ATOMS: atom_id res chain seq x y z
N MET A 1 30.57 -1.96 12.99
CA MET A 1 29.65 -2.82 12.21
C MET A 1 28.86 -1.92 11.28
N SER A 2 29.06 -2.02 9.97
CA SER A 2 28.23 -1.30 9.00
C SER A 2 27.07 -2.21 8.62
N TYR A 3 25.88 -1.95 9.16
CA TYR A 3 24.66 -2.52 8.62
C TYR A 3 24.24 -1.55 7.52
N ALA A 4 24.62 -1.84 6.27
CA ALA A 4 24.09 -1.10 5.13
C ALA A 4 22.59 -1.39 5.08
N ILE A 5 21.76 -0.35 5.20
CA ILE A 5 20.33 -0.53 5.02
C ILE A 5 20.14 -0.77 3.53
N ASP A 6 19.48 -1.86 3.16
CA ASP A 6 19.12 -2.11 1.76
C ASP A 6 18.02 -1.12 1.33
N THR A 7 18.42 0.12 1.06
CA THR A 7 17.52 1.21 0.69
C THR A 7 16.82 0.91 -0.64
N GLU A 8 17.52 0.26 -1.58
CA GLU A 8 16.97 -0.15 -2.87
C GLU A 8 15.93 -1.27 -2.71
N GLY A 9 16.24 -2.33 -1.95
CA GLY A 9 15.28 -3.37 -1.62
C GLY A 9 14.04 -2.82 -0.91
N THR A 10 14.24 -1.89 0.02
CA THR A 10 13.14 -1.21 0.73
C THR A 10 12.23 -0.43 -0.23
N ARG A 11 12.81 0.37 -1.15
CA ARG A 11 12.02 1.08 -2.17
C ARG A 11 11.28 0.14 -3.11
N ARG A 12 11.91 -0.97 -3.52
CA ARG A 12 11.27 -1.96 -4.39
C ARG A 12 10.07 -2.63 -3.73
N VAL A 13 10.18 -2.98 -2.45
CA VAL A 13 9.05 -3.51 -1.67
C VAL A 13 7.97 -2.44 -1.53
N GLY A 14 8.34 -1.20 -1.20
CA GLY A 14 7.40 -0.07 -1.14
C GLY A 14 6.60 0.13 -2.43
N SER A 15 7.29 0.19 -3.57
CA SER A 15 6.68 0.28 -4.90
C SER A 15 5.75 -0.91 -5.21
N THR A 16 6.11 -2.12 -4.78
CA THR A 16 5.28 -3.31 -4.96
C THR A 16 3.99 -3.19 -4.17
N LEU A 17 4.06 -2.71 -2.92
CA LEU A 17 2.88 -2.50 -2.07
C LEU A 17 1.99 -1.38 -2.61
N LEU A 18 2.56 -0.28 -3.10
CA LEU A 18 1.78 0.78 -3.77
C LEU A 18 1.01 0.23 -4.98
N THR A 19 1.68 -0.58 -5.80
CA THR A 19 1.06 -1.24 -6.96
C THR A 19 -0.05 -2.20 -6.53
N ALA A 20 0.18 -3.00 -5.49
CA ALA A 20 -0.83 -3.90 -4.93
C ALA A 20 -2.03 -3.11 -4.35
N GLY A 21 -1.78 -1.99 -3.67
CA GLY A 21 -2.80 -1.10 -3.13
C GLY A 21 -3.69 -0.49 -4.21
N ALA A 22 -3.09 -0.06 -5.33
CA ALA A 22 -3.82 0.41 -6.51
C ALA A 22 -4.66 -0.72 -7.13
N GLY A 23 -4.08 -1.92 -7.30
CA GLY A 23 -4.81 -3.09 -7.80
C GLY A 23 -6.00 -3.48 -6.91
N MET A 24 -5.87 -3.39 -5.58
CA MET A 24 -6.99 -3.61 -4.65
C MET A 24 -8.08 -2.53 -4.78
N ALA A 25 -7.72 -1.27 -5.04
CA ALA A 25 -8.70 -0.21 -5.31
C ALA A 25 -9.49 -0.49 -6.60
N ASP A 26 -8.80 -0.93 -7.65
CA ASP A 26 -9.45 -1.35 -8.90
C ASP A 26 -10.38 -2.55 -8.68
N CYS A 27 -9.95 -3.55 -7.90
CA CYS A 27 -10.80 -4.67 -7.48
C CYS A 27 -12.03 -4.17 -6.72
N ALA A 28 -11.89 -3.21 -5.80
CA ALA A 28 -13.03 -2.64 -5.08
C ALA A 28 -14.04 -1.97 -6.04
N MET A 29 -13.56 -1.22 -7.04
CA MET A 29 -14.43 -0.60 -8.05
C MET A 29 -15.15 -1.66 -8.91
N GLY A 30 -14.43 -2.69 -9.36
CA GLY A 30 -14.99 -3.80 -10.11
C GLY A 30 -16.03 -4.58 -9.30
N PHE A 31 -15.72 -4.86 -8.03
CA PHE A 31 -16.60 -5.55 -7.10
C PHE A 31 -17.87 -4.75 -6.80
N ALA A 32 -17.76 -3.43 -6.58
CA ALA A 32 -18.92 -2.55 -6.41
C ALA A 32 -19.84 -2.59 -7.65
N ARG A 33 -19.25 -2.59 -8.85
CA ARG A 33 -20.01 -2.69 -10.10
C ARG A 33 -20.71 -4.05 -10.23
N ALA A 34 -20.00 -5.14 -9.95
CA ALA A 34 -20.57 -6.48 -9.97
C ALA A 34 -21.72 -6.62 -8.95
N GLY A 35 -21.54 -6.08 -7.74
CA GLY A 35 -22.57 -6.01 -6.70
C GLY A 35 -23.84 -5.32 -7.19
N ARG A 36 -23.72 -4.14 -7.82
CA ARG A 36 -24.88 -3.42 -8.39
C ARG A 36 -25.61 -4.25 -9.46
N LEU A 37 -24.88 -4.92 -10.34
CA LEU A 37 -25.47 -5.78 -11.38
C LEU A 37 -26.21 -6.97 -10.76
N ALA A 38 -25.62 -7.58 -9.72
CA ALA A 38 -26.26 -8.66 -8.99
C ALA A 38 -27.53 -8.18 -8.26
N SER A 39 -27.53 -6.97 -7.69
CA SER A 39 -28.71 -6.39 -7.03
C SER A 39 -29.87 -6.19 -7.99
N VAL A 40 -29.60 -5.73 -9.22
CA VAL A 40 -30.62 -5.61 -10.28
C VAL A 40 -31.18 -6.99 -10.66
N GLY A 41 -30.34 -8.01 -10.77
CA GLY A 41 -30.77 -9.37 -11.12
C GLY A 41 -31.56 -10.08 -10.01
N CYS A 42 -31.24 -9.82 -8.75
CA CYS A 42 -31.85 -10.49 -7.59
C CYS A 42 -33.04 -9.74 -6.97
N GLY A 43 -33.11 -8.41 -7.14
CA GLY A 43 -33.97 -7.52 -6.36
C GLY A 43 -35.47 -7.80 -6.48
N ASP A 44 -35.94 -8.17 -7.67
CA ASP A 44 -37.39 -8.36 -7.91
C ASP A 44 -37.86 -9.79 -7.61
N ALA A 45 -36.98 -10.78 -7.71
CA ALA A 45 -37.34 -12.19 -7.59
C ALA A 45 -37.22 -12.72 -6.14
N HIS A 46 -36.28 -12.21 -5.34
CA HIS A 46 -35.95 -12.79 -4.04
C HIS A 46 -35.51 -11.73 -3.00
N PRO A 47 -36.44 -11.15 -2.22
CA PRO A 47 -36.15 -10.09 -1.25
C PRO A 47 -35.10 -10.48 -0.19
N ALA A 48 -35.11 -11.74 0.27
CA ALA A 48 -34.12 -12.25 1.24
C ALA A 48 -32.70 -12.36 0.65
N LEU A 49 -32.59 -12.59 -0.66
CA LEU A 49 -31.29 -12.58 -1.35
C LEU A 49 -30.78 -11.15 -1.55
N SER A 50 -31.68 -10.17 -1.72
CA SER A 50 -31.30 -8.76 -1.85
C SER A 50 -30.56 -8.26 -0.61
N SER A 51 -31.12 -8.46 0.58
CA SER A 51 -30.47 -8.02 1.83
C SER A 51 -29.16 -8.74 2.12
N THR A 52 -29.10 -10.04 1.81
CA THR A 52 -27.87 -10.84 1.97
C THR A 52 -26.79 -10.37 1.00
N LEU A 53 -27.15 -10.06 -0.24
CA LEU A 53 -26.25 -9.54 -1.25
C LEU A 53 -25.74 -8.15 -0.88
N GLU A 54 -26.61 -7.25 -0.40
CA GLU A 54 -26.21 -5.93 0.09
C GLU A 54 -25.18 -6.02 1.22
N SER A 55 -25.44 -6.89 2.21
CA SER A 55 -24.49 -7.11 3.31
C SER A 55 -23.17 -7.70 2.82
N PHE A 56 -23.23 -8.70 1.94
CA PHE A 56 -22.04 -9.30 1.33
C PHE A 56 -21.20 -8.26 0.58
N VAL A 57 -21.84 -7.44 -0.26
CA VAL A 57 -21.16 -6.40 -1.05
C VAL A 57 -20.56 -5.35 -0.13
N ALA A 58 -21.31 -4.88 0.87
CA ALA A 58 -20.82 -3.87 1.80
C ALA A 58 -19.58 -4.33 2.58
N THR A 59 -19.62 -5.54 3.15
CA THR A 59 -18.50 -6.09 3.93
C THR A 59 -17.25 -6.28 3.07
N HIS A 60 -17.38 -6.86 1.89
CA HIS A 60 -16.23 -7.11 1.02
C HIS A 60 -15.66 -5.83 0.41
N LEU A 61 -16.52 -4.85 0.09
CA LEU A 61 -16.06 -3.55 -0.37
C LEU A 61 -15.23 -2.85 0.72
N ALA A 62 -15.72 -2.85 1.96
CA ALA A 62 -14.99 -2.27 3.09
C ALA A 62 -13.64 -2.97 3.31
N ALA A 63 -13.60 -4.31 3.21
CA ALA A 63 -12.37 -5.07 3.33
C ALA A 63 -11.35 -4.74 2.22
N LEU A 64 -11.79 -4.64 0.96
CA LEU A 64 -10.93 -4.27 -0.16
C LEU A 64 -10.39 -2.83 -0.03
N GLN A 65 -11.23 -1.90 0.41
CA GLN A 65 -10.83 -0.50 0.65
C GLN A 65 -9.82 -0.39 1.80
N ALA A 66 -10.04 -1.13 2.89
CA ALA A 66 -9.11 -1.20 4.01
C ALA A 66 -7.77 -1.80 3.59
N ALA A 67 -7.78 -2.89 2.82
CA ALA A 67 -6.57 -3.51 2.29
C ALA A 67 -5.80 -2.56 1.35
N SER A 68 -6.50 -1.90 0.41
CA SER A 68 -5.92 -0.90 -0.48
C SER A 68 -5.24 0.24 0.29
N THR A 69 -5.93 0.79 1.29
CA THR A 69 -5.40 1.85 2.16
C THR A 69 -4.18 1.38 2.94
N GLY A 70 -4.23 0.17 3.52
CA GLY A 70 -3.12 -0.41 4.27
C GLY A 70 -1.88 -0.64 3.41
N PHE A 71 -2.05 -1.15 2.19
CA PHE A 71 -0.95 -1.34 1.26
C PHE A 71 -0.35 -0.01 0.80
N ALA A 72 -1.18 1.00 0.52
CA ALA A 72 -0.70 2.34 0.17
C ALA A 72 0.12 2.95 1.30
N ALA A 73 -0.43 2.96 2.52
CA ALA A 73 0.23 3.53 3.69
C ALA A 73 1.55 2.82 4.03
N LEU A 74 1.60 1.49 3.93
CA LEU A 74 2.83 0.74 4.15
C LEU A 74 3.86 1.00 3.04
N GLY A 75 3.41 1.11 1.78
CA GLY A 75 4.26 1.47 0.66
C GLY A 75 4.93 2.83 0.85
N ASP A 76 4.15 3.85 1.22
CA ASP A 76 4.65 5.20 1.52
C ASP A 76 5.63 5.19 2.71
N ALA A 77 5.33 4.45 3.77
CA ALA A 77 6.19 4.34 4.94
C ALA A 77 7.56 3.71 4.60
N LEU A 78 7.59 2.70 3.73
CA LEU A 78 8.84 2.09 3.27
C LEU A 78 9.65 3.05 2.40
N ASP A 79 9.00 3.82 1.51
CA ASP A 79 9.70 4.82 0.69
C ASP A 79 10.31 5.94 1.55
N GLN A 80 9.57 6.43 2.55
CA GLN A 80 10.07 7.39 3.53
C GLN A 80 11.24 6.83 4.34
N THR A 81 11.16 5.56 4.75
CA THR A 81 12.22 4.88 5.50
C THR A 81 13.48 4.75 4.64
N ALA A 82 13.35 4.33 3.39
CA ALA A 82 14.47 4.22 2.46
C ALA A 82 15.13 5.58 2.17
N SER A 83 14.33 6.63 2.03
CA SER A 83 14.81 8.00 1.86
C SER A 83 15.57 8.49 3.09
N SER A 84 15.04 8.24 4.29
CA SER A 84 15.68 8.62 5.56
C SER A 84 16.99 7.87 5.79
N ALA A 85 17.03 6.57 5.47
CA ALA A 85 18.23 5.77 5.52
C ALA A 85 19.31 6.30 4.55
N GLN A 86 18.93 6.60 3.31
CA GLN A 86 19.85 7.17 2.32
C GLN A 86 20.44 8.52 2.79
N LEU A 87 19.61 9.39 3.36
CA LEU A 87 20.07 10.67 3.93
C LEU A 87 21.07 10.47 5.07
N THR A 88 20.82 9.47 5.94
CA THR A 88 21.71 9.12 7.04
C THR A 88 23.05 8.61 6.52
N GLU A 89 23.05 7.76 5.49
CA GLU A 89 24.28 7.25 4.86
C GLU A 89 25.11 8.36 4.21
N VAL A 90 24.47 9.27 3.48
CA VAL A 90 25.13 10.44 2.86
C VAL A 90 25.69 11.38 3.92
N HIS A 91 24.93 11.63 5.00
CA HIS A 91 25.40 12.45 6.11
C HIS A 91 26.62 11.84 6.80
N ALA A 92 26.58 10.55 7.12
CA ALA A 92 27.71 9.83 7.72
C ALA A 92 28.96 9.88 6.82
N ALA A 93 28.80 9.66 5.51
CA ALA A 93 29.88 9.77 4.55
C ALA A 93 30.48 11.19 4.51
N SER A 94 29.64 12.23 4.58
CA SER A 94 30.09 13.63 4.58
C SER A 94 30.90 13.99 5.83
N VAL A 95 30.50 13.48 7.00
CA VAL A 95 31.18 13.68 8.29
C VAL A 95 32.53 12.97 8.30
N ILE A 96 32.58 11.73 7.80
CA ILE A 96 33.85 11.00 7.67
C ILE A 96 34.80 11.72 6.72
N ALA A 97 34.29 12.19 5.57
CA ALA A 97 35.10 12.92 4.60
C ALA A 97 35.60 14.27 5.14
N SER A 98 34.82 14.97 5.97
CA SER A 98 35.28 16.21 6.61
C SER A 98 36.35 15.94 7.66
N ALA A 99 36.18 14.91 8.49
CA ALA A 99 37.18 14.49 9.46
C ALA A 99 38.51 14.10 8.78
N ALA A 100 38.45 13.36 7.67
CA ALA A 100 39.64 12.99 6.89
C ALA A 100 40.39 14.21 6.30
N ARG A 101 39.66 15.28 5.93
CA ARG A 101 40.26 16.54 5.46
C ARG A 101 40.80 17.43 6.58
N SER A 102 40.38 17.18 7.82
CA SER A 102 40.74 17.97 9.00
C SER A 102 41.84 17.31 9.85
N GLY A 103 42.35 16.15 9.42
CA GLY A 103 43.46 15.47 10.07
C GLY A 103 44.78 16.25 9.91
N PRO A 104 45.72 16.08 10.86
CA PRO A 104 46.98 16.84 10.94
C PRO A 104 47.90 16.66 9.72
#